data_AF-A0A535AXZ0-F1
#
_entry.id   AF-A0A535AXZ0-F1
#
_cell.length_a   1.000
_cell.length_b   1.000
_cell.length_c   1.000
_cell.angle_alpha   90.00
_cell.angle_beta   90.00
_cell.angle_gamma   90.00
#
_symmetry.space_group_name_H-M   'P 1'
#
loop_
_entity.id
_entity.type
_entity.pdbx_description
1 polymer ?
#
loop_
_entity_poly.entity_id
_entity_poly.type
_entity_poly.pdbx_seq_one_letter_code
_entity_poly.pdbx_strand_id
1 'polypeptide(L)' 'MAALLYKDCLIIAIGQFDKDKELRMPIADISWHSASGRESHTIQDSVHYFGTKKEAEAFAIEAAKAWIDAGVKAA' A
#
# COMPACT_ATOMS: atom_id res chain seq x y z
N MET A 1 -7.76 1.50 8.21
CA MET A 1 -7.65 0.83 6.93
C MET A 1 -8.37 1.74 5.99
N ALA A 2 -7.68 2.17 4.96
CA ALA A 2 -8.23 3.01 3.92
C ALA A 2 -8.22 2.21 2.62
N ALA A 3 -9.29 2.29 1.86
CA ALA A 3 -9.38 1.64 0.56
C ALA A 3 -9.81 2.67 -0.48
N LEU A 4 -9.17 2.66 -1.65
CA LEU A 4 -9.53 3.54 -2.75
C LEU A 4 -9.20 2.90 -4.11
N LEU A 5 -9.90 3.35 -5.15
CA LEU A 5 -9.56 3.05 -6.53
C LEU A 5 -8.65 4.14 -7.10
N TYR A 6 -7.58 3.74 -7.76
CA TYR A 6 -6.63 4.63 -8.42
C TYR A 6 -6.14 4.00 -9.73
N LYS A 7 -6.42 4.63 -10.88
CA LYS A 7 -6.02 4.17 -12.22
C LYS A 7 -6.30 2.67 -12.45
N ASP A 8 -7.55 2.28 -12.18
CA ASP A 8 -8.09 0.92 -12.28
C ASP A 8 -7.40 -0.12 -11.37
N CYS A 9 -6.68 0.34 -10.35
CA CYS A 9 -6.14 -0.50 -9.29
C CYS A 9 -6.89 -0.23 -7.98
N LEU A 10 -7.24 -1.28 -7.25
CA LEU A 10 -7.70 -1.20 -5.88
C LEU A 10 -6.49 -1.15 -4.95
N ILE A 11 -6.39 -0.08 -4.17
CA ILE A 11 -5.39 0.09 -3.11
C ILE A 11 -6.08 -0.13 -1.77
N ILE A 12 -5.51 -0.97 -0.92
CA ILE A 12 -5.88 -1.14 0.50
C ILE A 12 -4.65 -0.77 1.33
N ALA A 13 -4.75 0.30 2.09
CA ALA A 13 -3.70 0.80 2.97
C ALA A 13 -3.99 0.47 4.44
N ILE A 14 -2.95 0.02 5.14
CA ILE A 14 -3.00 -0.50 6.50
C ILE A 14 -1.83 0.11 7.30
N GLY A 15 -2.12 0.69 8.46
CA GLY A 15 -1.12 0.98 9.48
C GLY A 15 -1.01 -0.19 10.47
N GLN A 16 -0.19 -1.20 10.14
CA GLN A 16 -0.02 -2.38 10.99
C GLN A 16 0.75 -2.01 12.25
N PHE A 17 0.22 -2.38 13.43
CA PHE A 17 0.92 -2.12 14.68
C PHE A 17 2.04 -3.12 14.89
N ASP A 18 3.25 -2.60 15.01
CA ASP A 18 4.46 -3.33 15.39
C ASP A 18 4.62 -3.19 16.92
N LYS A 19 4.53 -4.32 17.63
CA LYS A 19 4.58 -4.35 19.09
C LYS A 19 5.97 -4.06 19.64
N ASP A 20 7.02 -4.44 18.90
CA ASP A 20 8.40 -4.31 19.38
C ASP A 20 8.87 -2.84 19.28
N LYS A 21 8.33 -2.11 18.31
CA LYS A 21 8.64 -0.69 18.10
C LYS A 21 7.59 0.27 18.67
N GLU A 22 6.44 -0.25 19.09
CA GLU A 22 5.26 0.53 19.49
C GLU A 22 4.80 1.55 18.42
N LEU A 23 5.08 1.27 17.15
CA LEU A 23 4.78 2.15 16.01
C LEU A 23 3.95 1.42 14.95
N ARG A 24 3.51 2.16 13.93
CA ARG A 24 2.68 1.68 12.83
C ARG A 24 3.52 1.56 11.56
N MET A 25 3.66 0.34 11.04
CA MET A 25 4.24 0.06 9.74
C MET A 25 3.23 0.35 8.63
N PRO A 26 3.59 1.11 7.59
CA PRO A 26 2.75 1.32 6.42
C PRO A 26 2.75 0.08 5.53
N ILE A 27 1.56 -0.41 5.18
CA ILE A 27 1.40 -1.51 4.23
C ILE A 27 0.35 -1.09 3.21
N ALA A 28 0.63 -1.34 1.93
CA ALA A 28 -0.34 -1.17 0.86
C ALA A 28 -0.46 -2.44 0.04
N ASP A 29 -1.67 -2.99 -0.05
CA ASP A 29 -2.02 -4.01 -1.03
C ASP A 29 -2.63 -3.34 -2.25
N ILE A 30 -2.09 -3.64 -3.42
CA ILE A 30 -2.53 -3.14 -4.71
C ILE A 30 -3.06 -4.34 -5.48
N SER A 31 -4.26 -4.25 -6.06
CA SER A 31 -4.78 -5.31 -6.94
C SER A 31 -5.44 -4.74 -8.18
N TRP A 32 -5.32 -5.44 -9.29
CA TRP A 32 -5.85 -5.02 -10.58
C TRP A 32 -6.25 -6.23 -11.42
N HIS A 33 -7.02 -5.99 -12.48
CA HIS A 33 -7.32 -7.00 -13.49
C HIS A 33 -6.29 -6.95 -14.62
N SER A 34 -5.78 -8.12 -15.00
CA SER A 34 -4.89 -8.35 -16.13
C SER A 34 -5.52 -9.37 -17.09
N ALA A 35 -4.86 -9.64 -18.22
CA ALA A 35 -5.28 -10.70 -19.14
C ALA A 35 -5.22 -12.11 -18.51
N SER A 36 -4.35 -12.32 -17.51
CA SER A 36 -4.21 -13.57 -16.75
C SER A 36 -5.21 -13.71 -15.60
N GLY A 37 -5.96 -12.66 -15.27
CA GLY A 37 -6.96 -12.68 -14.20
C GLY A 37 -6.80 -11.51 -13.24
N ARG A 38 -6.76 -11.80 -11.93
CA ARG A 38 -6.56 -10.79 -10.89
C ARG A 38 -5.12 -10.86 -10.41
N GLU A 39 -4.40 -9.76 -10.54
CA GLU A 39 -3.03 -9.61 -10.08
C GLU A 39 -3.01 -8.75 -8.81
N SER A 40 -1.92 -8.88 -8.05
CA SER A 40 -1.72 -8.06 -6.86
C SER A 40 -0.24 -7.84 -6.55
N HIS A 41 0.04 -6.73 -5.87
CA HIS A 41 1.35 -6.37 -5.36
C HIS A 41 1.20 -5.78 -3.97
N THR A 42 2.06 -6.20 -3.03
CA THR A 42 2.08 -5.66 -1.68
C THR A 42 3.35 -4.84 -1.49
N ILE A 43 3.18 -3.58 -1.08
CA ILE A 43 4.26 -2.74 -0.58
C ILE A 43 4.26 -2.86 0.94
N GLN A 44 5.35 -3.41 1.47
CA GLN A 44 5.63 -3.44 2.89
C GLN A 44 6.96 -2.73 3.13
N ASP A 45 6.89 -1.49 3.60
CA ASP A 45 8.08 -0.70 3.89
C ASP A 45 8.42 -0.78 5.38
N SER A 46 9.49 -1.49 5.71
CA SER A 46 9.98 -1.64 7.08
C SER A 46 10.96 -0.55 7.51
N VAL A 47 11.29 0.40 6.64
CA VAL A 47 12.15 1.55 6.98
C VAL A 47 11.32 2.65 7.64
N HIS A 48 10.06 2.81 7.24
CA HIS A 48 9.18 3.85 7.74
C HIS A 48 8.22 3.34 8.82
N TYR A 49 8.12 4.10 9.92
CA TYR A 49 7.24 3.83 11.04
C TYR A 49 6.55 5.12 11.49
N PHE A 50 5.28 5.03 11.85
CA PHE A 50 4.45 6.19 12.19
C PHE A 50 3.81 6.05 13.57
N GLY A 51 3.62 7.18 14.26
CA GLY A 51 2.96 7.20 15.56
C GLY A 51 1.46 6.92 15.46
N THR A 52 0.83 7.34 14.36
CA THR A 52 -0.61 7.16 14.17
C THR A 52 -0.93 6.22 13.00
N LYS A 53 -2.07 5.53 13.14
CA LYS A 53 -2.65 4.72 12.07
C LYS A 53 -2.93 5.53 10.81
N LYS A 54 -3.38 6.79 10.96
CA LYS A 54 -3.75 7.66 9.84
C LYS A 54 -2.53 8.07 9.02
N GLU A 55 -1.41 8.37 9.66
CA GLU A 55 -0.15 8.70 8.97
C GLU A 55 0.40 7.50 8.19
N ALA A 56 0.43 6.32 8.82
CA ALA A 56 0.87 5.10 8.14
C ALA A 56 -0.01 4.79 6.92
N GLU A 57 -1.33 4.93 7.05
CA GLU A 57 -2.26 4.71 5.93
C GLU A 57 -2.09 5.76 4.84
N ALA A 58 -1.89 7.03 5.17
CA ALA A 58 -1.64 8.08 4.19
C ALA A 58 -0.35 7.85 3.42
N PHE A 59 0.73 7.48 4.13
CA PHE A 59 2.01 7.15 3.49
C PHE A 59 1.89 5.95 2.56
N ALA A 60 1.24 4.87 3.03
CA ALA A 60 1.03 3.66 2.23
C ALA A 60 0.23 3.95 0.94
N ILE A 61 -0.77 4.83 1.01
CA ILE A 61 -1.52 5.27 -0.19
C ILE A 61 -0.61 5.98 -1.19
N GLU A 62 0.21 6.93 -0.73
CA GLU A 62 1.09 7.68 -1.63
C GLU A 62 2.18 6.80 -2.24
N ALA A 63 2.74 5.86 -1.47
CA ALA A 63 3.68 4.86 -1.98
C ALA A 63 3.03 3.97 -3.06
N ALA A 64 1.79 3.52 -2.83
CA ALA A 64 1.05 2.73 -3.81
C ALA A 64 0.75 3.50 -5.10
N LYS A 65 0.35 4.77 -5.00
CA LYS A 65 0.16 5.64 -6.17
C LYS A 65 1.45 5.82 -6.94
N ALA A 66 2.56 6.11 -6.26
CA ALA A 66 3.86 6.27 -6.90
C ALA A 66 4.30 4.99 -7.65
N TRP A 67 4.07 3.82 -7.07
CA TRP A 67 4.34 2.53 -7.73
C TRP A 67 3.48 2.31 -8.97
N ILE A 68 2.18 2.62 -8.89
CA ILE A 68 1.24 2.56 -10.03
C ILE A 68 1.68 3.54 -11.13
N ASP A 69 2.09 4.75 -10.77
CA ASP A 69 2.50 5.81 -11.69
C ASP A 69 3.81 5.52 -12.39
N ALA A 70 4.73 4.84 -11.72
CA ALA A 70 5.97 4.35 -12.31
C ALA A 70 5.75 3.22 -13.34
N GLY A 71 4.52 2.72 -13.49
CA GLY A 71 4.19 1.70 -14.48
C GLY A 71 4.80 0.33 -14.16
N VAL A 72 5.15 0.07 -12.89
CA VAL A 72 5.79 -1.18 -12.44
C VAL A 72 4.77 -2.35 -12.38
N LYS A 73 3.57 -2.16 -12.91
CA LYS A 73 2.62 -3.22 -13.27
C LYS A 73 3.35 -4.10 -14.29
N ALA A 74 3.95 -5.20 -13.83
CA ALA A 74 4.88 -6.05 -14.60
C ALA A 74 4.50 -6.14 -16.08
N ALA A 75 5.48 -5.81 -16.95
CA ALA A 75 5.37 -5.94 -18.40
C ALA A 75 5.07 -7.38 -18.83
#